data_AF-A0A3N5U0Q8-F1
#
_entry.id   AF-A0A3N5U0Q8-F1
#
_cell.length_a   1.000
_cell.length_b   1.000
_cell.length_c   1.000
_cell.angle_alpha   90.00
_cell.angle_beta   90.00
_cell.angle_gamma   90.00
#
_symmetry.space_group_name_H-M   'P 1'
#
loop_
_entity.id
_entity.type
_entity.pdbx_description
1 polymer ?
#
loop_
_entity_poly.entity_id
_entity_poly.type
_entity_poly.pdbx_seq_one_letter_code
_entity_poly.pdbx_strand_id
1 'polypeptide(L)' 'PYLTPAPEKNSTRRNEPAFVKSVLLKVAEIRKEDPEELSLKIFENTCRLFNINPS' A
#
# COMPACT_ATOMS: atom_id res chain seq x y z
N PRO A 1 9.73 -1.53 -13.47
CA PRO A 1 9.43 -2.11 -12.13
C PRO A 1 9.76 -1.11 -11.02
N TYR A 2 8.79 -0.82 -10.14
CA TYR A 2 8.99 0.04 -8.99
C TYR A 2 10.03 -0.55 -8.02
N LEU A 3 10.71 0.31 -7.26
CA LEU A 3 11.71 -0.10 -6.26
C LEU A 3 11.05 -0.93 -5.15
N THR A 4 11.77 -1.93 -4.64
CA THR A 4 11.36 -2.67 -3.44
C THR A 4 11.33 -1.70 -2.24
N PRO A 5 10.23 -1.64 -1.48
CA PRO A 5 10.16 -0.80 -0.30
C PRO A 5 11.04 -1.35 0.83
N ALA A 6 11.31 -0.51 1.84
CA ALA A 6 11.85 -1.01 3.10
C ALA A 6 10.70 -1.62 3.94
N PRO A 7 10.94 -2.70 4.69
CA PRO A 7 12.25 -3.34 4.97
C PRO A 7 12.72 -4.36 3.91
N GLU A 8 11.88 -4.76 2.96
CA GLU A 8 12.13 -5.89 2.06
C GLU A 8 13.34 -5.68 1.15
N LYS A 9 13.64 -4.43 0.80
CA LYS A 9 14.83 -4.07 0.00
C LYS A 9 16.15 -4.53 0.62
N ASN A 10 16.18 -4.80 1.93
CA ASN A 10 17.36 -5.27 2.63
C ASN A 10 17.65 -6.76 2.36
N SER A 11 16.64 -7.51 1.91
CA SER A 11 16.73 -8.95 1.65
C SER A 11 16.49 -9.31 0.19
N THR A 12 15.70 -8.52 -0.55
CA THR A 12 15.34 -8.81 -1.94
C THR A 12 15.41 -7.57 -2.83
N ARG A 13 15.85 -7.75 -4.08
CA ARG A 13 15.90 -6.67 -5.09
C ARG A 13 14.62 -6.53 -5.91
N ARG A 14 13.85 -7.62 -6.05
CA ARG A 14 12.61 -7.62 -6.84
C ARG A 14 11.47 -7.09 -5.96
N ASN A 15 10.67 -6.19 -6.50
CA ASN A 15 9.46 -5.73 -5.85
C ASN A 15 8.31 -6.68 -6.15
N GLU A 16 7.51 -6.99 -5.13
CA GLU A 16 6.37 -7.91 -5.21
C GLU A 16 5.08 -7.20 -4.79
N PRO A 17 3.91 -7.61 -5.33
CA PRO A 17 2.61 -7.06 -4.91
C PRO A 17 2.36 -7.17 -3.40
N ALA A 18 2.90 -8.20 -2.75
CA ALA A 18 2.81 -8.38 -1.30
C ALA A 18 3.41 -7.21 -0.50
N PHE A 19 4.31 -6.43 -1.09
CA PHE A 19 5.01 -5.33 -0.41
C PHE A 19 4.22 -4.02 -0.41
N VAL A 20 3.03 -3.98 -1.02
CA VAL A 20 2.12 -2.84 -0.92
C VAL A 20 1.78 -2.49 0.53
N LYS A 21 1.71 -3.50 1.42
CA LYS A 21 1.52 -3.30 2.86
C LYS A 21 2.60 -2.39 3.47
N SER A 22 3.87 -2.61 3.12
CA SER A 22 4.99 -1.82 3.65
C SER A 22 4.95 -0.38 3.17
N VAL A 23 4.50 -0.16 1.93
CA VAL A 23 4.23 1.20 1.40
C VAL A 23 3.10 1.87 2.17
N LEU A 24 1.97 1.19 2.37
CA LEU A 24 0.83 1.70 3.13
C LEU A 24 1.23 2.11 4.54
N LEU A 25 1.96 1.24 5.26
CA LEU A 25 2.43 1.54 6.62
C LEU A 25 3.32 2.79 6.65
N LYS A 26 4.21 2.94 5.66
CA LYS A 26 5.06 4.13 5.59
C LYS A 26 4.27 5.41 5.29
N VAL A 27 3.26 5.33 4.42
CA VAL A 27 2.36 6.47 4.14
C VAL A 27 1.57 6.85 5.38
N ALA A 28 1.00 5.88 6.10
CA ALA A 28 0.26 6.10 7.34
C ALA A 28 1.13 6.81 8.39
N GLU A 29 2.37 6.32 8.59
CA GLU A 29 3.36 6.94 9.48
C GLU A 29 3.63 8.41 9.13
N ILE A 30 3.92 8.70 7.86
CA ILE A 30 4.22 10.07 7.39
C ILE A 30 3.01 11.00 7.57
N ARG A 31 1.80 10.48 7.31
CA ARG A 31 0.55 11.23 7.40
C ARG A 31 -0.01 11.33 8.82
N LYS A 32 0.53 10.56 9.77
CA LYS A 32 0.00 10.40 11.14
C LYS A 32 -1.46 9.96 11.14
N GLU A 33 -1.81 9.05 10.22
CA GLU A 33 -3.14 8.45 10.11
C GLU A 33 -3.10 7.00 10.57
N ASP A 34 -4.24 6.49 11.05
CA ASP A 34 -4.37 5.07 11.36
C ASP A 34 -4.27 4.23 10.07
N PRO A 35 -3.40 3.19 10.04
CA PRO A 35 -3.20 2.39 8.83
C PRO A 35 -4.45 1.63 8.37
N GLU A 36 -5.31 1.20 9.30
CA GLU A 36 -6.52 0.45 8.98
C GLU A 36 -7.54 1.37 8.32
N GLU A 37 -7.81 2.53 8.92
CA GLU A 37 -8.68 3.55 8.31
C GLU A 37 -8.17 4.03 6.96
N LEU A 38 -6.85 4.28 6.84
CA LEU A 38 -6.25 4.71 5.58
C LEU A 38 -6.36 3.62 4.52
N SER A 39 -6.21 2.35 4.89
CA SER A 39 -6.34 1.22 3.96
C SER A 39 -7.75 1.15 3.36
N LEU A 40 -8.79 1.35 4.17
CA LEU A 40 -10.18 1.36 3.74
C LEU A 40 -10.43 2.49 2.75
N LYS A 41 -10.00 3.71 3.09
CA LYS A 41 -10.12 4.88 2.20
C LYS A 41 -9.41 4.66 0.87
N ILE A 42 -8.19 4.11 0.88
CA ILE A 42 -7.44 3.83 -0.35
C ILE A 42 -8.15 2.76 -1.18
N PHE A 43 -8.64 1.69 -0.53
CA PHE A 43 -9.34 0.60 -1.19
C PHE A 43 -10.62 1.09 -1.87
N GLU A 44 -11.47 1.82 -1.15
CA GLU A 44 -12.70 2.42 -1.69
C GLU A 44 -12.41 3.38 -2.86
N ASN A 45 -11.38 4.23 -2.71
CA ASN A 45 -10.96 5.15 -3.77
C ASN A 45 -10.47 4.39 -5.01
N THR A 46 -9.71 3.32 -4.82
CA THR A 46 -9.21 2.47 -5.90
C THR A 46 -10.36 1.80 -6.63
N CYS A 47 -11.29 1.18 -5.90
CA CYS A 47 -12.48 0.55 -6.46
C CYS A 47 -13.30 1.56 -7.27
N ARG A 48 -13.58 2.74 -6.71
CA ARG A 48 -14.31 3.81 -7.40
C ARG A 48 -13.59 4.29 -8.67
N LEU A 49 -12.27 4.54 -8.58
CA LEU A 49 -11.48 5.06 -9.70
C LEU A 49 -11.43 4.07 -10.87
N PHE A 50 -11.29 2.79 -10.57
CA PHE A 50 -11.18 1.73 -11.57
C PHE A 50 -12.51 1.04 -11.89
N ASN A 51 -13.63 1.54 -11.36
CA ASN A 51 -14.97 0.99 -11.54
C ASN A 51 -15.06 -0.52 -11.18
N ILE A 52 -14.45 -0.89 -10.06
CA ILE A 52 -14.48 -2.24 -9.48
C ILE A 52 -15.54 -2.26 -8.39
N ASN A 53 -16.50 -3.18 -8.47
CA ASN A 53 -17.46 -3.42 -7.39
C ASN A 53 -16.84 -4.43 -6.41
N PRO A 54 -16.48 -4.02 -5.19
CA PRO A 54 -16.04 -4.96 -4.17
C PRO A 54 -17.25 -5.84 -3.78
N SER A 55 -17.03 -7.16 -3.80
CA SER A 55 -18.00 -8.20 -3.45
C SER A 55 -18.09 -8.45 -1.95
#